data_AF-A0A258R9P5-F1
#
_entry.id   AF-A0A258R9P5-F1
#
_cell.length_a   1.000
_cell.length_b   1.000
_cell.length_c   1.000
_cell.angle_alpha   90.00
_cell.angle_beta   90.00
_cell.angle_gamma   90.00
#
_symmetry.space_group_name_H-M   'P 1'
#
loop_
_entity.id
_entity.type
_entity.pdbx_description
1 polymer ?
#
loop_
_entity_poly.entity_id
_entity_poly.type
_entity_poly.pdbx_seq_one_letter_code
_entity_poly.pdbx_strand_id
1 'polypeptide(L)'
;MNGVLLQAAAGVVVLTLAAHSYFGERRLIGPVLAVEASITQKPLARAVLRFAWHFMSALGLVVALLLWRAGMLPDSADPIVVGFAGIVLLASGLIDAVWSRFQHMGWPMLTLAGILTLSSFA
;
A
#
# COMPACT_ATOMS: atom_id res chain seq x y z
N MET A 1 -22.49 4.60 -0.34
CA MET A 1 -21.09 4.62 -0.80
C MET A 1 -21.03 4.25 -2.28
N ASN A 2 -20.24 4.95 -3.10
CA ASN A 2 -20.08 4.67 -4.51
C ASN A 2 -19.15 3.46 -4.74
N GLY A 3 -19.73 2.34 -5.18
CA GLY A 3 -19.00 1.09 -5.35
C GLY A 3 -17.93 1.12 -6.44
N VAL A 4 -18.11 1.92 -7.50
CA VAL A 4 -17.12 2.08 -8.58
C VAL A 4 -15.86 2.75 -8.06
N LEU A 5 -16.00 3.80 -7.24
CA LEU A 5 -14.86 4.48 -6.62
C LEU A 5 -14.08 3.54 -5.67
N LEU A 6 -14.78 2.68 -4.93
CA LEU A 6 -14.14 1.68 -4.06
C LEU A 6 -13.38 0.61 -4.84
N GLN A 7 -13.93 0.14 -5.96
CA GLN A 7 -13.24 -0.82 -6.84
C GLN A 7 -12.04 -0.18 -7.54
N ALA A 8 -12.16 1.08 -7.97
CA ALA A 8 -11.04 1.83 -8.52
C ALA A 8 -9.93 2.02 -7.47
N ALA A 9 -10.28 2.38 -6.23
CA ALA A 9 -9.33 2.46 -5.11
C ALA A 9 -8.64 1.12 -4.87
N ALA A 10 -9.39 0.01 -4.84
CA ALA A 10 -8.83 -1.34 -4.71
C ALA A 10 -7.82 -1.66 -5.83
N GLY A 11 -8.14 -1.29 -7.08
CA GLY A 11 -7.24 -1.45 -8.22
C GLY A 11 -5.93 -0.66 -8.06
N VAL A 12 -6.03 0.61 -7.62
CA VAL A 12 -4.84 1.45 -7.34
C VAL A 12 -4.00 0.83 -6.22
N VAL A 13 -4.62 0.32 -5.15
CA VAL A 13 -3.90 -0.38 -4.08
C VAL A 13 -3.17 -1.61 -4.64
N VAL A 14 -3.83 -2.47 -5.42
CA VAL A 14 -3.19 -3.65 -6.03
C VAL A 14 -1.98 -3.28 -6.89
N LEU A 15 -2.11 -2.26 -7.73
CA LEU A 15 -1.00 -1.77 -8.55
C LEU A 15 0.16 -1.24 -7.69
N THR A 16 -0.16 -0.52 -6.61
CA THR A 16 0.82 -0.03 -5.65
C THR A 16 1.59 -1.17 -5.00
N LEU A 17 0.91 -2.21 -4.56
CA LEU A 17 1.51 -3.38 -3.90
C LEU A 17 2.38 -4.18 -4.86
N ALA A 18 1.92 -4.36 -6.11
CA ALA A 18 2.71 -5.00 -7.15
C ALA A 18 4.00 -4.21 -7.44
N ALA A 19 3.89 -2.89 -7.59
CA ALA A 19 5.04 -2.02 -7.81
C ALA A 19 5.99 -2.02 -6.61
N HIS A 20 5.48 -1.91 -5.39
CA HIS A 20 6.25 -1.94 -4.15
C HIS A 20 7.03 -3.26 -4.01
N SER A 21 6.34 -4.40 -4.17
CA SER A 21 6.95 -5.73 -4.05
C SER A 21 8.05 -5.93 -5.11
N TYR A 22 7.75 -5.66 -6.38
CA TYR A 22 8.66 -5.96 -7.49
C TYR A 22 9.79 -4.94 -7.66
N PHE A 23 9.46 -3.65 -7.80
CA PHE A 23 10.48 -2.62 -8.00
C PHE A 23 11.28 -2.38 -6.71
N GLY A 24 10.65 -2.52 -5.54
CA GLY A 24 11.33 -2.45 -4.27
C GLY A 24 12.38 -3.53 -4.06
N GLU A 25 12.06 -4.79 -4.37
CA GLU A 25 13.05 -5.87 -4.28
C GLU A 25 14.22 -5.60 -5.24
N ARG A 26 13.93 -5.20 -6.49
CA ARG A 26 14.97 -4.98 -7.50
C ARG A 26 15.83 -3.73 -7.25
N ARG A 27 15.24 -2.64 -6.78
CA ARG A 27 15.91 -1.32 -6.70
C ARG A 27 16.32 -0.91 -5.30
N LEU A 28 15.80 -1.54 -4.25
CA LEU A 28 16.11 -1.20 -2.87
C LEU A 28 16.63 -2.41 -2.09
N ILE A 29 15.80 -3.43 -1.86
CA ILE A 29 16.17 -4.55 -0.98
C ILE A 29 17.36 -5.33 -1.53
N GLY A 30 17.34 -5.70 -2.81
CA GLY A 30 18.45 -6.38 -3.48
C GLY A 30 19.78 -5.62 -3.32
N PRO A 31 19.86 -4.34 -3.73
CA PRO A 31 21.04 -3.51 -3.52
C PRO A 31 21.46 -3.38 -2.05
N VAL A 32 20.52 -3.17 -1.11
CA VAL A 32 20.82 -3.08 0.33
C VAL A 32 21.45 -4.37 0.84
N LEU A 33 20.94 -5.53 0.42
CA LEU A 33 21.47 -6.85 0.80
C LEU A 33 22.79 -7.20 0.10
N ALA A 34 23.16 -6.47 -0.95
CA ALA A 34 24.45 -6.60 -1.63
C ALA A 34 25.56 -5.78 -0.96
N VAL A 35 25.20 -4.77 -0.14
CA VAL A 35 26.20 -4.04 0.66
C VAL A 35 26.80 -4.98 1.70
N GLU A 36 28.13 -5.11 1.71
CA GLU A 36 28.86 -5.93 2.68
C GLU A 36 28.97 -5.23 4.03
N ALA A 37 27.92 -5.35 4.84
CA ALA A 37 27.86 -4.87 6.21
C ALA A 37 27.63 -6.05 7.18
N SER A 38 28.06 -5.90 8.43
CA SER A 38 27.98 -6.96 9.45
C SER A 38 26.55 -7.52 9.66
N ILE A 39 25.52 -6.69 9.46
CA ILE A 39 24.11 -7.10 9.57
C ILE A 39 23.63 -7.83 8.30
N THR A 40 23.97 -7.35 7.11
CA THR A 40 23.50 -7.91 5.82
C THR A 40 24.15 -9.24 5.46
N GLN A 41 25.25 -9.60 6.14
CA GLN A 41 25.88 -10.93 6.03
C GLN A 41 25.17 -12.02 6.86
N LYS A 42 24.34 -11.65 7.84
CA LYS A 42 23.61 -12.63 8.66
C LYS A 42 22.46 -13.23 7.84
N PRO A 43 22.39 -14.57 7.65
CA PRO A 43 21.33 -15.20 6.86
C PRO A 43 19.92 -14.85 7.34
N LEU A 44 19.71 -14.80 8.66
CA LEU A 44 18.43 -14.43 9.26
C LEU A 44 18.01 -12.99 8.90
N ALA A 45 18.93 -12.02 8.96
CA ALA A 45 18.62 -10.63 8.64
C ALA A 45 18.21 -10.47 7.17
N ARG A 46 18.89 -11.18 6.26
CA ARG A 46 18.54 -11.20 4.82
C ARG A 46 17.12 -11.75 4.62
N ALA A 47 16.78 -12.84 5.32
CA ALA A 47 15.46 -13.46 5.23
C ALA A 47 14.36 -12.54 5.79
N VAL A 48 14.58 -11.97 6.98
CA VAL A 48 13.62 -11.06 7.62
C VAL A 48 13.39 -9.80 6.79
N LEU A 49 14.43 -9.20 6.20
CA LEU A 49 14.29 -8.00 5.37
C LEU A 49 13.42 -8.25 4.12
N ARG A 50 13.66 -9.35 3.40
CA ARG A 50 12.82 -9.74 2.26
C ARG A 50 11.41 -10.10 2.68
N PHE A 51 11.27 -10.87 3.76
CA PHE A 51 9.97 -11.25 4.29
C PHE A 51 9.16 -10.01 4.64
N ALA A 52 9.70 -9.09 5.43
CA ALA A 52 9.02 -7.87 5.84
C ALA A 52 8.59 -7.02 4.63
N TRP A 53 9.45 -6.92 3.61
CA TRP A 53 9.15 -6.19 2.38
C TRP A 53 7.93 -6.76 1.65
N HIS A 54 7.92 -8.07 1.38
CA HIS A 54 6.80 -8.71 0.66
C HIS A 54 5.56 -8.89 1.54
N PHE A 55 5.74 -9.08 2.85
CA PHE A 55 4.64 -9.23 3.80
C PHE A 55 3.78 -7.97 3.88
N MET A 56 4.39 -6.78 3.81
CA MET A 56 3.62 -5.54 3.74
C MET A 56 2.73 -5.49 2.49
N SER A 57 3.20 -6.03 1.36
CA SER A 57 2.38 -6.16 0.15
C SER A 57 1.20 -7.11 0.36
N ALA A 58 1.43 -8.24 1.02
CA ALA A 58 0.39 -9.22 1.34
C ALA A 58 -0.67 -8.63 2.30
N LEU A 59 -0.26 -7.87 3.32
CA LEU A 59 -1.19 -7.16 4.20
C LEU A 59 -2.03 -6.13 3.43
N GLY A 60 -1.41 -5.39 2.51
CA GLY A 60 -2.16 -4.45 1.66
C GLY A 60 -3.19 -5.13 0.76
N LEU A 61 -2.98 -6.39 0.34
CA LEU A 61 -3.96 -7.13 -0.46
C LEU A 61 -5.26 -7.38 0.34
N VAL A 62 -5.17 -7.50 1.66
CA VAL A 62 -6.36 -7.59 2.53
C VAL A 62 -7.18 -6.29 2.43
N VAL A 63 -6.52 -5.13 2.46
CA VAL A 63 -7.18 -3.82 2.29
C VAL A 63 -7.82 -3.72 0.90
N ALA A 64 -7.10 -4.10 -0.15
CA ALA A 64 -7.65 -4.11 -1.51
C ALA A 64 -8.89 -5.02 -1.62
N LEU A 65 -8.85 -6.21 -1.04
CA LEU A 65 -9.98 -7.13 -1.03
C LEU A 65 -11.17 -6.55 -0.26
N LEU A 66 -10.94 -5.92 0.89
CA LEU A 66 -11.97 -5.25 1.67
C LEU A 66 -12.65 -4.15 0.85
N LEU A 67 -11.88 -3.28 0.19
CA LEU A 67 -12.41 -2.21 -0.67
C LEU A 67 -13.17 -2.77 -1.87
N TRP A 68 -12.64 -3.82 -2.52
CA TRP A 68 -13.31 -4.48 -3.64
C TRP A 68 -14.67 -5.07 -3.22
N ARG A 69 -14.69 -5.80 -2.10
CA ARG A 69 -15.92 -6.39 -1.54
C ARG A 69 -16.92 -5.31 -1.13
N ALA A 70 -16.46 -4.23 -0.49
CA ALA A 70 -17.30 -3.08 -0.18
C ALA A 70 -17.88 -2.43 -1.44
N GLY A 71 -17.13 -2.40 -2.54
CA GLY A 71 -17.63 -1.91 -3.82
C GLY A 71 -18.66 -2.82 -4.50
N MET A 72 -18.55 -4.15 -4.32
CA MET A 72 -19.55 -5.11 -4.84
C MET A 72 -20.86 -5.09 -4.05
N LEU A 73 -20.79 -4.86 -2.74
CA LEU A 73 -21.92 -4.92 -1.81
C LEU A 73 -21.94 -3.69 -0.89
N PRO A 74 -22.15 -2.48 -1.44
CA PRO A 74 -21.99 -1.23 -0.70
C PRO A 74 -22.94 -1.10 0.51
N ASP A 75 -24.14 -1.67 0.43
CA ASP A 75 -25.13 -1.61 1.52
C ASP A 75 -24.78 -2.52 2.71
N SER A 76 -23.88 -3.49 2.50
CA SER A 76 -23.41 -4.41 3.55
C SER A 76 -22.05 -4.04 4.12
N ALA A 77 -21.41 -3.00 3.60
CA ALA A 77 -20.09 -2.57 4.03
C ALA A 77 -20.18 -1.64 5.24
N ASP A 78 -19.33 -1.84 6.24
CA ASP A 78 -19.23 -0.95 7.39
C ASP A 78 -18.57 0.38 6.97
N PRO A 79 -19.30 1.52 7.03
CA PRO A 79 -18.77 2.82 6.61
C PRO A 79 -17.60 3.29 7.48
N ILE A 80 -17.52 2.87 8.75
CA ILE A 80 -16.42 3.25 9.65
C ILE A 80 -15.13 2.57 9.19
N VAL A 81 -15.20 1.28 8.85
CA VAL A 81 -14.04 0.51 8.37
C VAL A 81 -13.54 1.08 7.04
N VAL A 82 -14.45 1.35 6.10
CA VAL A 82 -14.10 1.93 4.79
C VAL A 82 -13.51 3.33 4.96
N GLY A 83 -14.12 4.17 5.80
CA GLY A 83 -13.64 5.52 6.09
C GLY A 83 -12.25 5.51 6.72
N PHE A 84 -12.01 4.64 7.70
CA PHE A 84 -10.71 4.51 8.35
C PHE A 84 -9.63 4.01 7.38
N ALA A 85 -9.95 3.04 6.51
CA ALA A 85 -9.04 2.59 5.45
C ALA A 85 -8.67 3.75 4.51
N GLY A 86 -9.65 4.56 4.10
CA GLY A 86 -9.43 5.75 3.28
C GLY A 86 -8.52 6.79 3.95
N ILE A 87 -8.76 7.08 5.23
CA ILE A 87 -7.94 8.01 6.03
C ILE A 87 -6.50 7.50 6.13
N VAL A 88 -6.30 6.21 6.46
CA VAL A 88 -4.97 5.63 6.59
C VAL A 88 -4.23 5.69 5.25
N LEU A 89 -4.86 5.30 4.14
CA LEU A 89 -4.24 5.39 2.81
C LEU A 89 -3.86 6.83 2.43
N LEU A 90 -4.78 7.79 2.64
CA LEU A 90 -4.54 9.19 2.35
C LEU A 90 -3.41 9.75 3.22
N ALA A 91 -3.47 9.52 4.53
CA ALA A 91 -2.46 9.98 5.47
C ALA A 91 -1.11 9.38 5.15
N SER A 92 -1.02 8.07 4.88
CA SER A 92 0.22 7.41 4.47
C SER A 92 0.80 8.03 3.21
N GLY A 93 -0.02 8.30 2.19
CA GLY A 93 0.45 8.96 0.96
C GLY A 93 0.95 10.38 1.21
N LEU A 94 0.21 11.20 1.97
CA LEU A 94 0.62 12.58 2.28
C LEU A 94 1.89 12.62 3.15
N ILE A 95 1.97 11.76 4.15
CA ILE A 95 3.12 11.63 5.04
C ILE A 95 4.35 11.18 4.24
N ASP A 96 4.21 10.18 3.38
CA ASP A 96 5.27 9.71 2.49
C ASP A 96 5.72 10.83 1.53
N ALA A 97 4.79 11.60 0.96
CA ALA A 97 5.11 12.75 0.13
C ALA A 97 5.94 13.79 0.88
N VAL A 98 5.52 14.19 2.08
CA VAL A 98 6.23 15.21 2.88
C VAL A 98 7.59 14.71 3.34
N TRP A 99 7.68 13.51 3.91
CA TRP A 99 8.96 12.99 4.42
C TRP A 99 9.96 12.67 3.32
N SER A 100 9.49 12.12 2.19
CA SER A 100 10.35 11.86 1.04
C SER A 100 10.63 13.09 0.19
N ARG A 101 10.08 14.26 0.55
CA ARG A 101 10.14 15.49 -0.27
C ARG A 101 9.66 15.25 -1.71
N PHE A 102 8.57 14.51 -1.83
CA PHE A 102 7.92 14.10 -3.08
C PHE A 102 8.80 13.25 -4.00
N GLN A 103 9.90 12.70 -3.50
CA GLN A 103 10.82 11.88 -4.29
C GLN A 103 10.43 10.39 -4.27
N HIS A 104 9.66 9.94 -3.28
CA HIS A 104 9.24 8.55 -3.22
C HIS A 104 8.05 8.30 -4.14
N MET A 105 8.21 7.43 -5.14
CA MET A 105 7.19 7.19 -6.16
C MET A 105 5.88 6.57 -5.62
N GLY A 106 5.87 6.09 -4.37
CA GLY A 106 4.68 5.49 -3.75
C GLY A 106 3.61 6.50 -3.33
N TRP A 107 4.00 7.74 -2.98
CA TRP A 107 3.09 8.73 -2.40
C TRP A 107 1.85 9.02 -3.26
N PRO A 108 1.96 9.22 -4.60
CA PRO A 108 0.80 9.60 -5.41
C PRO A 108 -0.25 8.49 -5.44
N MET A 109 0.17 7.23 -5.45
CA MET A 109 -0.75 6.09 -5.55
C MET A 109 -1.51 5.86 -4.24
N LEU A 110 -0.83 5.98 -3.10
CA LEU A 110 -1.47 5.90 -1.78
C LEU A 110 -2.44 7.07 -1.55
N THR A 111 -2.03 8.28 -1.89
CA THR A 111 -2.90 9.47 -1.83
C THR A 111 -4.12 9.30 -2.74
N LEU A 112 -3.94 8.85 -3.99
CA LEU A 112 -5.04 8.61 -4.91
C LEU A 112 -6.00 7.54 -4.39
N ALA A 113 -5.50 6.43 -3.86
CA ALA A 113 -6.33 5.39 -3.26
C ALA A 113 -7.17 5.93 -2.11
N GLY A 114 -6.55 6.71 -1.21
CA GLY A 114 -7.25 7.35 -0.10
C GLY A 114 -8.33 8.35 -0.55
N ILE A 115 -8.02 9.19 -1.55
CA ILE A 115 -8.99 10.12 -2.16
C ILE A 115 -10.17 9.35 -2.74
N LEU A 116 -9.93 8.33 -3.57
CA LEU A 116 -11.00 7.53 -4.18
C LEU A 116 -11.87 6.85 -3.12
N THR A 117 -11.27 6.27 -2.08
CA THR A 117 -12.02 5.66 -0.98
C THR A 117 -12.88 6.68 -0.25
N LEU A 118 -12.36 7.86 0.10
CA LEU A 118 -13.11 8.88 0.83
C LEU A 118 -14.16 9.59 -0.04
N SER A 119 -13.88 9.79 -1.32
CA SER A 119 -14.86 10.33 -2.27
C SER A 119 -16.03 9.38 -2.50
N SER A 120 -15.93 8.10 -2.15
CA SER A 120 -17.06 7.17 -2.22
C SER A 120 -18.21 7.52 -1.28
N PHE A 121 -17.99 8.38 -0.28
CA PHE A 121 -19.02 8.83 0.66
C PHE A 121 -19.85 10.02 0.16
N ALA A 122 -19.40 10.69 -0.90
CA ALA A 122 -20.14 11.75 -1.57
C ALA A 122 -21.18 11.17 -2.54
#